data_AF-A0A3N5LKZ6-F1
#
_entry.id   AF-A0A3N5LKZ6-F1
#
_cell.length_a   1.000
_cell.length_b   1.000
_cell.length_c   1.000
_cell.angle_alpha   90.00
_cell.angle_beta   90.00
_cell.angle_gamma   90.00
#
_symmetry.space_group_name_H-M   'P 1'
#
loop_
_entity.id
_entity.type
_entity.pdbx_description
1 polymer ?
#
loop_
_entity_poly.entity_id
_entity_poly.type
_entity_poly.pdbx_seq_one_letter_code
_entity_poly.pdbx_strand_id
1 'polypeptide(L)'
;MPNGPPPFRLVKTKARRSRLLDLRDKVSRVLSNRLHTHFTDHSVFHSDRVAKLTQELAAPLRRKHELKEDEAFVLYAAAYLHDIGMQNENAGRTGMFGEWIRGAGQEWARVPREEKLDLIRQHHHRISADMVLASVNSGSPPIGYSLTEEDHPSKIAATCEAHGIDARCERYRELTEADKRPTIRLRLLSALLRLADILDEVHYRAFDEQLRTLDPSLESRMHWWRLYYTRDVDVERDRNRVTVWFGFPEAERDEYTEIVIPLQMPAIEQELSCHREVLAENGLSWHIGWQVERPAFSTLDTMPPEVKGLMLEEVARRRRLAAEKSRIDETASTLPDDIPVKAEYYRWLASLAFRAGYDVDGRKAGKAAMRLLQPGPARGSLEAELAEAQLLAGTDLRQEGEES
;
A
#
# COMPACT_ATOMS: atom_id res chain seq x y z
N MET A 1 -13.88 5.45 -18.10
CA MET A 1 -12.67 5.85 -18.87
C MET A 1 -12.43 4.86 -20.01
N PRO A 2 -11.78 5.22 -21.14
CA PRO A 2 -11.46 4.21 -22.14
C PRO A 2 -10.53 3.16 -21.54
N ASN A 3 -10.97 1.90 -21.59
CA ASN A 3 -10.22 0.75 -21.07
C ASN A 3 -9.01 0.50 -21.98
N GLY A 4 -7.81 0.82 -21.49
CA GLY A 4 -6.57 0.57 -22.22
C GLY A 4 -5.34 1.18 -21.56
N PRO A 5 -4.14 0.81 -22.03
CA PRO A 5 -2.90 1.33 -21.49
C PRO A 5 -2.83 2.86 -21.60
N PRO A 6 -2.21 3.55 -20.63
CA PRO A 6 -1.93 4.96 -20.78
C PRO A 6 -0.95 5.19 -21.94
N PRO A 7 -0.89 6.42 -22.47
CA PRO A 7 0.01 6.77 -23.58
C PRO A 7 1.51 6.72 -23.26
N PHE A 8 1.90 6.40 -22.01
CA PHE A 8 3.28 6.38 -21.51
C PHE A 8 4.06 7.66 -21.86
N ARG A 9 3.47 8.84 -21.60
CA ARG A 9 4.01 10.15 -22.02
C ARG A 9 5.38 10.47 -21.42
N LEU A 10 5.73 9.82 -20.31
CA LEU A 10 7.02 10.01 -19.63
C LEU A 10 8.16 9.21 -20.30
N VAL A 11 7.84 8.25 -21.18
CA VAL A 11 8.81 7.46 -21.94
C VAL A 11 8.92 8.00 -23.36
N LYS A 12 10.09 8.51 -23.73
CA LYS A 12 10.29 9.28 -24.97
C LYS A 12 10.46 8.37 -26.18
N THR A 13 11.26 7.33 -26.05
CA THR A 13 11.59 6.41 -27.14
C THR A 13 10.41 5.49 -27.47
N LYS A 14 10.25 5.20 -28.76
CA LYS A 14 9.24 4.25 -29.24
C LYS A 14 9.57 2.82 -28.78
N ALA A 15 10.86 2.47 -28.72
CA ALA A 15 11.31 1.15 -28.31
C ALA A 15 10.89 0.82 -26.87
N ARG A 16 11.17 1.70 -25.89
CA ARG A 16 10.76 1.46 -24.50
C ARG A 16 9.23 1.44 -24.33
N ARG A 17 8.49 2.27 -25.06
CA ARG A 17 7.02 2.22 -25.07
C ARG A 17 6.50 0.88 -25.61
N SER A 18 7.10 0.36 -26.69
CA SER A 18 6.77 -0.97 -27.21
C SER A 18 7.03 -2.06 -26.17
N ARG A 19 8.19 -2.02 -25.49
CA ARG A 19 8.52 -2.96 -24.41
C ARG A 19 7.51 -2.93 -23.27
N LEU A 20 7.02 -1.76 -22.87
CA LEU A 20 5.97 -1.64 -21.84
C LEU A 20 4.63 -2.22 -22.28
N LEU A 21 4.26 -2.07 -23.56
CA LEU A 21 3.06 -2.70 -24.12
C LEU A 21 3.21 -4.23 -24.15
N ASP A 22 4.36 -4.73 -24.60
CA ASP A 22 4.65 -6.17 -24.59
C ASP A 22 4.61 -6.73 -23.17
N LEU A 23 5.22 -6.04 -22.20
CA LEU A 23 5.19 -6.40 -20.79
C LEU A 23 3.74 -6.46 -20.27
N ARG A 24 2.96 -5.40 -20.49
CA ARG A 24 1.53 -5.35 -20.11
C ARG A 24 0.77 -6.55 -20.66
N ASP A 25 0.95 -6.88 -21.93
CA ASP A 25 0.23 -7.99 -22.57
C ASP A 25 0.62 -9.34 -21.97
N LYS A 26 1.88 -9.55 -21.57
CA LYS A 26 2.31 -10.76 -20.85
C LYS A 26 1.74 -10.80 -19.43
N VAL A 27 1.85 -9.70 -18.70
CA VAL A 27 1.33 -9.55 -17.34
C VAL A 27 -0.17 -9.76 -17.28
N SER A 28 -0.92 -9.32 -18.30
CA SER A 28 -2.38 -9.53 -18.36
C SER A 28 -2.78 -10.99 -18.24
N ARG A 29 -1.95 -11.91 -18.73
CA ARG A 29 -2.19 -13.36 -18.64
C ARG A 29 -1.97 -13.85 -17.21
N VAL A 30 -0.95 -13.34 -16.52
CA VAL A 30 -0.70 -13.67 -15.10
C VAL A 30 -1.86 -13.17 -14.24
N LEU A 31 -2.25 -11.91 -14.41
CA LEU A 31 -3.35 -11.28 -13.66
C LEU A 31 -4.74 -11.88 -13.95
N SER A 32 -4.88 -12.60 -15.07
CA SER A 32 -6.13 -13.30 -15.41
C SER A 32 -6.41 -14.56 -14.57
N ASN A 33 -5.43 -15.08 -13.82
CA ASN A 33 -5.59 -16.32 -13.03
C ASN A 33 -6.60 -16.17 -11.86
N ARG A 34 -6.82 -14.94 -11.37
CA ARG A 34 -7.78 -14.57 -10.31
C ARG A 34 -7.83 -15.56 -9.12
N LEU A 35 -6.70 -15.78 -8.45
CA LEU A 35 -6.66 -16.64 -7.24
C LEU A 35 -7.53 -16.10 -6.09
N HIS A 36 -7.68 -14.78 -5.99
CA HIS A 36 -8.46 -14.10 -4.96
C HIS A 36 -9.80 -13.59 -5.50
N THR A 37 -10.70 -14.52 -5.84
CA THR A 37 -11.99 -14.21 -6.49
C THR A 37 -12.95 -13.36 -5.67
N HIS A 38 -12.76 -13.24 -4.36
CA HIS A 38 -13.72 -12.65 -3.42
C HIS A 38 -13.40 -11.20 -2.99
N PHE A 39 -12.28 -10.62 -3.44
CA PHE A 39 -11.83 -9.30 -2.98
C PHE A 39 -12.20 -8.18 -3.96
N THR A 40 -11.31 -7.86 -4.90
CA THR A 40 -11.45 -6.71 -5.82
C THR A 40 -10.78 -7.00 -7.16
N ASP A 41 -10.97 -6.09 -8.13
CA ASP A 41 -10.23 -6.13 -9.39
C ASP A 41 -8.71 -5.99 -9.16
N HIS A 42 -7.96 -7.03 -9.50
CA HIS A 42 -6.50 -7.03 -9.67
C HIS A 42 -6.11 -7.38 -11.12
N SER A 43 -7.01 -7.16 -12.08
CA SER A 43 -6.70 -7.38 -13.49
C SER A 43 -5.72 -6.33 -14.03
N VAL A 44 -5.28 -6.51 -15.28
CA VAL A 44 -4.44 -5.52 -15.96
C VAL A 44 -5.10 -4.14 -16.07
N PHE A 45 -6.43 -4.05 -15.98
CA PHE A 45 -7.13 -2.76 -16.00
C PHE A 45 -6.86 -1.92 -14.74
N HIS A 46 -6.67 -2.57 -13.58
CA HIS A 46 -6.19 -1.89 -12.38
C HIS A 46 -4.79 -1.32 -12.62
N SER A 47 -3.86 -2.14 -13.12
CA SER A 47 -2.52 -1.65 -13.47
C SER A 47 -2.53 -0.53 -14.52
N ASP A 48 -3.42 -0.55 -15.51
CA ASP A 48 -3.58 0.53 -16.49
C ASP A 48 -3.96 1.86 -15.81
N ARG A 49 -4.89 1.82 -14.83
CA ARG A 49 -5.32 3.00 -14.08
C ARG A 49 -4.24 3.50 -13.12
N VAL A 50 -3.55 2.61 -12.42
CA VAL A 50 -2.38 2.97 -11.59
C VAL A 50 -1.28 3.60 -12.46
N ALA A 51 -0.97 3.02 -13.63
CA ALA A 51 -0.02 3.58 -14.58
C ALA A 51 -0.49 4.96 -15.12
N LYS A 52 -1.80 5.16 -15.29
CA LYS A 52 -2.34 6.48 -15.63
C LYS A 52 -2.16 7.46 -14.47
N LEU A 53 -2.54 7.11 -13.25
CA LEU A 53 -2.45 7.98 -12.07
C LEU A 53 -0.99 8.36 -11.77
N THR A 54 -0.05 7.42 -11.83
CA THR A 54 1.40 7.73 -11.69
C THR A 54 1.86 8.76 -12.73
N GLN A 55 1.39 8.68 -13.97
CA GLN A 55 1.67 9.69 -15.00
C GLN A 55 1.11 11.06 -14.62
N GLU A 56 -0.11 11.11 -14.08
CA GLU A 56 -0.76 12.37 -13.69
C GLU A 56 -0.12 13.00 -12.46
N LEU A 57 0.28 12.18 -11.48
CA LEU A 57 0.98 12.61 -10.27
C LEU A 57 2.42 13.06 -10.55
N ALA A 58 3.08 12.48 -11.56
CA ALA A 58 4.41 12.90 -12.00
C ALA A 58 4.36 14.08 -12.99
N ALA A 59 3.19 14.39 -13.55
CA ALA A 59 3.06 15.39 -14.61
C ALA A 59 3.49 16.81 -14.21
N PRO A 60 3.44 17.26 -12.94
CA PRO A 60 3.96 18.57 -12.54
C PRO A 60 5.48 18.63 -12.39
N LEU A 61 6.21 17.52 -12.48
CA LEU A 61 7.68 17.54 -12.45
C LEU A 61 8.24 18.36 -13.62
N ARG A 62 9.16 19.29 -13.34
CA ARG A 62 9.75 20.20 -14.34
C ARG A 62 11.26 20.30 -14.19
N ARG A 63 11.94 20.62 -15.30
CA ARG A 63 13.37 20.95 -15.33
C ARG A 63 14.20 19.83 -14.69
N LYS A 64 15.01 20.16 -13.67
CA LYS A 64 15.89 19.22 -12.97
C LYS A 64 15.17 18.08 -12.25
N HIS A 65 13.85 18.18 -12.05
CA HIS A 65 13.07 17.17 -11.34
C HIS A 65 12.31 16.21 -12.26
N GLU A 66 12.30 16.46 -13.58
CA GLU A 66 11.66 15.56 -14.55
C GLU A 66 12.17 14.13 -14.39
N LEU A 67 11.27 13.14 -14.54
CA LEU A 67 11.69 11.75 -14.57
C LEU A 67 12.56 11.52 -15.80
N LYS A 68 13.72 10.91 -15.58
CA LYS A 68 14.53 10.35 -16.66
C LYS A 68 13.75 9.23 -17.32
N GLU A 69 14.13 8.90 -18.55
CA GLU A 69 13.45 7.84 -19.29
C GLU A 69 13.53 6.47 -18.60
N ASP A 70 14.67 6.14 -17.98
CA ASP A 70 14.83 4.92 -17.19
C ASP A 70 13.91 4.93 -15.95
N GLU A 71 13.80 6.06 -15.26
CA GLU A 71 12.91 6.22 -14.10
C GLU A 71 11.44 6.05 -14.49
N ALA A 72 11.03 6.66 -15.60
CA ALA A 72 9.68 6.52 -16.14
C ALA A 72 9.38 5.07 -16.56
N PHE A 73 10.35 4.38 -17.17
CA PHE A 73 10.21 2.98 -17.52
C PHE A 73 10.06 2.09 -16.28
N VAL A 74 10.92 2.27 -15.27
CA VAL A 74 10.85 1.53 -13.99
C VAL A 74 9.50 1.76 -13.33
N LEU A 75 9.02 3.00 -13.25
CA LEU A 75 7.73 3.34 -12.66
C LEU A 75 6.57 2.65 -13.36
N TYR A 76 6.51 2.69 -14.69
CA TYR A 76 5.44 2.02 -15.44
C TYR A 76 5.53 0.50 -15.36
N ALA A 77 6.73 -0.07 -15.45
CA ALA A 77 6.90 -1.52 -15.31
C ALA A 77 6.48 -1.97 -13.91
N ALA A 78 6.87 -1.25 -12.86
CA ALA A 78 6.42 -1.52 -11.50
C ALA A 78 4.90 -1.38 -11.35
N ALA A 79 4.26 -0.39 -11.96
CA ALA A 79 2.79 -0.26 -11.95
C ALA A 79 2.08 -1.50 -12.54
N TYR A 80 2.64 -2.14 -13.56
CA TYR A 80 2.11 -3.42 -14.07
C TYR A 80 2.47 -4.63 -13.22
N LEU A 81 3.62 -4.61 -12.56
CA LEU A 81 4.18 -5.77 -11.88
C LEU A 81 3.91 -5.81 -10.37
N HIS A 82 3.44 -4.73 -9.75
CA HIS A 82 3.35 -4.63 -8.29
C HIS A 82 2.46 -5.71 -7.65
N ASP A 83 1.39 -6.10 -8.33
CA ASP A 83 0.36 -7.01 -7.82
C ASP A 83 0.39 -8.44 -8.38
N ILE A 84 1.37 -8.77 -9.24
CA ILE A 84 1.41 -10.10 -9.88
C ILE A 84 1.61 -11.24 -8.87
N GLY A 85 2.22 -10.95 -7.73
CA GLY A 85 2.42 -11.87 -6.62
C GLY A 85 1.11 -12.41 -6.06
N MET A 86 0.01 -11.65 -6.17
CA MET A 86 -1.34 -12.08 -5.79
C MET A 86 -1.80 -13.33 -6.55
N GLN A 87 -1.17 -13.64 -7.69
CA GLN A 87 -1.55 -14.75 -8.58
C GLN A 87 -0.61 -15.95 -8.49
N ASN A 88 0.36 -15.95 -7.57
CA ASN A 88 1.37 -17.00 -7.47
C ASN A 88 1.07 -18.00 -6.34
N GLU A 89 0.26 -19.02 -6.64
CA GLU A 89 -0.10 -20.10 -5.69
C GLU A 89 1.12 -20.93 -5.22
N ASN A 90 2.22 -20.89 -6.00
CA ASN A 90 3.46 -21.59 -5.68
C ASN A 90 4.49 -20.71 -4.96
N ALA A 91 4.13 -19.49 -4.56
CA ALA A 91 5.07 -18.53 -3.97
C ALA A 91 5.88 -19.13 -2.81
N GLY A 92 5.24 -19.89 -1.90
CA GLY A 92 5.96 -20.49 -0.76
C GLY A 92 6.90 -21.65 -1.10
N ARG A 93 7.05 -22.03 -2.37
CA ARG A 93 7.99 -23.08 -2.80
C ARG A 93 9.35 -22.54 -3.19
N THR A 94 9.43 -21.29 -3.65
CA THR A 94 10.61 -20.73 -4.33
C THR A 94 10.87 -19.28 -3.91
N GLY A 95 12.08 -18.79 -4.15
CA GLY A 95 12.45 -17.39 -3.87
C GLY A 95 12.56 -17.08 -2.38
N MET A 96 12.71 -15.79 -2.09
CA MET A 96 12.87 -15.26 -0.73
C MET A 96 11.65 -15.56 0.13
N PHE A 97 10.45 -15.46 -0.45
CA PHE A 97 9.22 -15.78 0.29
C PHE A 97 9.16 -17.25 0.71
N GLY A 98 9.54 -18.18 -0.18
CA GLY A 98 9.61 -19.60 0.16
C GLY A 98 10.68 -19.93 1.22
N GLU A 99 11.81 -19.21 1.21
CA GLU A 99 12.82 -19.31 2.27
C GLU A 99 12.31 -18.82 3.61
N TRP A 100 11.57 -17.71 3.62
CA TRP A 100 10.94 -17.17 4.83
C TRP A 100 9.92 -18.15 5.43
N ILE A 101 9.04 -18.74 4.61
CA ILE A 101 8.09 -19.78 5.06
C ILE A 101 8.83 -20.97 5.70
N ARG A 102 9.89 -21.47 5.06
CA ARG A 102 10.70 -22.58 5.61
C ARG A 102 11.41 -22.18 6.90
N GLY A 103 11.94 -20.97 6.98
CA GLY A 103 12.59 -20.43 8.18
C GLY A 103 11.63 -20.29 9.36
N ALA A 104 10.34 -20.05 9.10
CA ALA A 104 9.27 -20.05 10.09
C ALA A 104 8.83 -21.48 10.52
N GLY A 105 9.48 -22.53 10.01
CA GLY A 105 9.12 -23.92 10.32
C GLY A 105 7.83 -24.39 9.64
N GLN A 106 7.30 -23.64 8.68
CA GLN A 106 6.11 -23.99 7.94
C GLN A 106 6.47 -24.73 6.65
N GLU A 107 5.76 -25.82 6.36
CA GLU A 107 5.86 -26.52 5.08
C GLU A 107 4.73 -26.05 4.16
N TRP A 108 5.04 -25.30 3.11
CA TRP A 108 4.03 -24.73 2.19
C TRP A 108 3.01 -25.76 1.71
N ALA A 109 3.42 -27.01 1.46
CA ALA A 109 2.51 -28.07 1.03
C ALA A 109 1.38 -28.35 2.05
N ARG A 110 1.63 -28.16 3.34
CA ARG A 110 0.70 -28.46 4.45
C ARG A 110 -0.15 -27.28 4.88
N VAL A 111 0.20 -26.05 4.49
CA VAL A 111 -0.60 -24.87 4.82
C VAL A 111 -1.98 -24.97 4.14
N PRO A 112 -3.09 -24.84 4.89
CA PRO A 112 -4.45 -24.81 4.34
C PRO A 112 -4.60 -23.77 3.23
N ARG A 113 -5.50 -24.01 2.28
CA ARG A 113 -5.66 -23.13 1.12
C ARG A 113 -6.03 -21.69 1.51
N GLU A 114 -6.94 -21.51 2.46
CA GLU A 114 -7.36 -20.17 2.91
C GLU A 114 -6.18 -19.41 3.53
N GLU A 115 -5.43 -20.06 4.42
CA GLU A 115 -4.22 -19.48 5.02
C GLU A 115 -3.15 -19.16 3.96
N LYS A 116 -2.98 -20.01 2.92
CA LYS A 116 -2.10 -19.69 1.78
C LYS A 116 -2.53 -18.43 1.06
N LEU A 117 -3.83 -18.27 0.81
CA LEU A 117 -4.36 -17.10 0.11
C LEU A 117 -4.13 -15.84 0.94
N ASP A 118 -4.32 -15.91 2.26
CA ASP A 118 -4.01 -14.79 3.16
C ASP A 118 -2.52 -14.47 3.20
N LEU A 119 -1.64 -15.48 3.28
CA LEU A 119 -0.19 -15.28 3.22
C LEU A 119 0.27 -14.67 1.90
N ILE A 120 -0.27 -15.14 0.76
CA ILE A 120 -0.01 -14.55 -0.56
C ILE A 120 -0.45 -13.09 -0.56
N ARG A 121 -1.66 -12.80 -0.09
CA ARG A 121 -2.18 -11.43 -0.03
C ARG A 121 -1.34 -10.53 0.86
N GLN A 122 -0.92 -10.99 2.02
CA GLN A 122 -0.11 -10.20 2.95
C GLN A 122 1.30 -9.91 2.41
N HIS A 123 1.84 -10.81 1.58
CA HIS A 123 3.22 -10.72 1.09
C HIS A 123 3.33 -10.53 -0.43
N HIS A 124 2.23 -10.19 -1.12
CA HIS A 124 2.20 -10.10 -2.58
C HIS A 124 3.27 -9.18 -3.15
N HIS A 125 3.57 -8.06 -2.51
CA HIS A 125 4.61 -7.12 -2.91
C HIS A 125 6.02 -7.77 -2.95
N ARG A 126 6.36 -8.60 -1.96
CA ARG A 126 7.60 -9.39 -1.94
C ARG A 126 7.59 -10.47 -3.01
N ILE A 127 6.48 -11.18 -3.15
CA ILE A 127 6.32 -12.24 -4.14
C ILE A 127 6.44 -11.66 -5.57
N SER A 128 5.86 -10.48 -5.82
CA SER A 128 6.00 -9.73 -7.07
C SER A 128 7.47 -9.40 -7.34
N ALA A 129 8.21 -8.90 -6.36
CA ALA A 129 9.64 -8.62 -6.49
C ALA A 129 10.45 -9.88 -6.83
N ASP A 130 10.20 -11.00 -6.14
CA ASP A 130 10.81 -12.30 -6.43
C ASP A 130 10.52 -12.76 -7.87
N MET A 131 9.27 -12.61 -8.33
CA MET A 131 8.88 -12.97 -9.71
C MET A 131 9.58 -12.09 -10.76
N VAL A 132 9.76 -10.80 -10.49
CA VAL A 132 10.51 -9.89 -11.37
C VAL A 132 11.97 -10.35 -11.49
N LEU A 133 12.63 -10.62 -10.36
CA LEU A 133 14.03 -11.06 -10.35
C LEU A 133 14.22 -12.43 -11.02
N ALA A 134 13.31 -13.39 -10.77
CA ALA A 134 13.33 -14.70 -11.40
C ALA A 134 13.05 -14.67 -12.92
N SER A 135 12.60 -13.52 -13.45
CA SER A 135 12.35 -13.33 -14.88
C SER A 135 13.55 -12.78 -15.65
N VAL A 136 14.64 -12.40 -14.98
CA VAL A 136 15.82 -11.81 -15.60
C VAL A 136 16.59 -12.85 -16.40
N ASN A 137 16.75 -12.62 -17.70
CA ASN A 137 17.43 -13.50 -18.65
C ASN A 137 16.94 -14.97 -18.59
N SER A 138 15.69 -15.18 -18.14
CA SER A 138 15.12 -16.52 -17.97
C SER A 138 14.52 -17.01 -19.29
N GLY A 139 14.76 -18.29 -19.59
CA GLY A 139 14.13 -18.99 -20.72
C GLY A 139 12.67 -19.40 -20.45
N SER A 140 12.22 -19.33 -19.20
CA SER A 140 10.83 -19.57 -18.79
C SER A 140 10.46 -18.59 -17.67
N PRO A 141 10.36 -17.29 -17.99
CA PRO A 141 10.16 -16.25 -16.98
C PRO A 141 8.79 -16.38 -16.32
N PRO A 142 8.67 -16.32 -14.98
CA PRO A 142 7.38 -16.45 -14.29
C PRO A 142 6.39 -15.34 -14.65
N ILE A 143 6.85 -14.16 -15.06
CA ILE A 143 5.98 -13.07 -15.54
C ILE A 143 5.60 -13.21 -17.02
N GLY A 144 6.04 -14.27 -17.70
CA GLY A 144 5.81 -14.50 -19.13
C GLY A 144 6.62 -13.57 -20.06
N TYR A 145 7.50 -12.75 -19.49
CA TYR A 145 8.36 -11.79 -20.18
C TYR A 145 9.78 -11.87 -19.60
N SER A 146 10.80 -12.02 -20.45
CA SER A 146 12.20 -12.09 -20.01
C SER A 146 12.76 -10.68 -19.92
N LEU A 147 13.12 -10.25 -18.71
CA LEU A 147 13.70 -8.93 -18.46
C LEU A 147 15.21 -8.97 -18.74
N THR A 148 15.75 -7.86 -19.25
CA THR A 148 17.19 -7.66 -19.42
C THR A 148 17.70 -6.61 -18.44
N GLU A 149 19.02 -6.49 -18.27
CA GLU A 149 19.62 -5.46 -17.40
C GLU A 149 19.21 -4.03 -17.80
N GLU A 150 18.95 -3.78 -19.09
CA GLU A 150 18.49 -2.48 -19.60
C GLU A 150 17.09 -2.07 -19.10
N ASP A 151 16.29 -3.04 -18.64
CA ASP A 151 14.99 -2.83 -18.04
C ASP A 151 15.09 -2.42 -16.56
N HIS A 152 16.28 -2.51 -15.95
CA HIS A 152 16.54 -2.26 -14.53
C HIS A 152 15.71 -3.17 -13.59
N PRO A 153 15.75 -4.50 -13.74
CA PRO A 153 14.88 -5.42 -13.01
C PRO A 153 15.00 -5.34 -11.49
N SER A 154 16.21 -5.07 -10.96
CA SER A 154 16.42 -4.85 -9.52
C SER A 154 15.68 -3.61 -9.00
N LYS A 155 15.61 -2.55 -9.81
CA LYS A 155 14.91 -1.29 -9.51
C LYS A 155 13.39 -1.46 -9.60
N ILE A 156 12.92 -2.23 -10.59
CA ILE A 156 11.51 -2.63 -10.70
C ILE A 156 11.12 -3.46 -9.47
N ALA A 157 11.89 -4.50 -9.14
CA ALA A 157 11.62 -5.37 -8.01
C ALA A 157 11.61 -4.60 -6.68
N ALA A 158 12.59 -3.71 -6.45
CA ALA A 158 12.62 -2.87 -5.26
C ALA A 158 11.38 -1.95 -5.15
N THR A 159 10.93 -1.39 -6.27
CA THR A 159 9.71 -0.55 -6.31
C THR A 159 8.46 -1.40 -6.05
N CYS A 160 8.40 -2.62 -6.60
CA CYS A 160 7.33 -3.58 -6.32
C CYS A 160 7.34 -4.06 -4.86
N GLU A 161 8.48 -4.26 -4.21
CA GLU A 161 8.46 -4.63 -2.79
C GLU A 161 8.07 -3.43 -1.92
N ALA A 162 8.61 -2.26 -2.23
CA ALA A 162 8.41 -1.04 -1.46
C ALA A 162 6.96 -0.54 -1.45
N HIS A 163 6.13 -0.92 -2.41
CA HIS A 163 4.74 -0.44 -2.48
C HIS A 163 3.83 -1.02 -1.37
N GLY A 164 4.15 -2.20 -0.82
CA GLY A 164 3.30 -2.90 0.14
C GLY A 164 3.81 -2.90 1.59
N ILE A 165 5.00 -2.33 1.85
CA ILE A 165 5.60 -2.25 3.20
C ILE A 165 5.43 -0.86 3.82
N ASP A 166 5.57 -0.69 5.14
CA ASP A 166 5.52 0.65 5.73
C ASP A 166 6.66 1.55 5.21
N ALA A 167 6.34 2.71 4.65
CA ALA A 167 7.30 3.68 4.10
C ALA A 167 8.34 4.21 5.11
N ARG A 168 8.17 3.90 6.40
CA ARG A 168 9.02 4.38 7.50
C ARG A 168 9.85 3.26 8.13
N CYS A 169 9.68 2.01 7.69
CA CYS A 169 10.48 0.89 8.17
C CYS A 169 11.87 0.89 7.51
N GLU A 170 12.83 0.20 8.13
CA GLU A 170 14.20 0.14 7.62
C GLU A 170 14.29 -0.56 6.27
N ARG A 171 13.53 -1.64 6.08
CA ARG A 171 13.44 -2.34 4.79
C ARG A 171 13.05 -1.42 3.64
N TYR A 172 12.14 -0.46 3.87
CA TYR A 172 11.78 0.52 2.85
C TYR A 172 12.96 1.44 2.50
N ARG A 173 13.75 1.86 3.50
CA ARG A 173 14.96 2.66 3.26
C ARG A 173 16.03 1.85 2.54
N GLU A 174 16.27 0.60 2.94
CA GLU A 174 17.20 -0.29 2.22
C GLU A 174 16.83 -0.40 0.73
N LEU A 175 15.54 -0.62 0.43
CA LEU A 175 15.08 -0.77 -0.95
C LEU A 175 15.19 0.52 -1.75
N THR A 176 14.94 1.68 -1.12
CA THR A 176 14.75 2.94 -1.84
C THR A 176 15.93 3.92 -1.75
N GLU A 177 16.86 3.70 -0.81
CA GLU A 177 17.98 4.59 -0.48
C GLU A 177 19.35 3.88 -0.48
N ALA A 178 19.45 2.60 -0.87
CA ALA A 178 20.72 1.87 -0.95
C ALA A 178 21.82 2.60 -1.74
N ASP A 179 21.44 3.36 -2.78
CA ASP A 179 22.38 4.11 -3.60
C ASP A 179 22.54 5.55 -3.07
N LYS A 180 23.70 5.88 -2.49
CA LYS A 180 24.02 7.25 -2.00
C LYS A 180 23.99 8.34 -3.10
N ARG A 181 24.08 7.95 -4.37
CA ARG A 181 23.96 8.82 -5.56
C ARG A 181 23.13 8.11 -6.62
N PRO A 182 21.81 8.04 -6.42
CA PRO A 182 20.97 7.18 -7.24
C PRO A 182 20.87 7.73 -8.67
N THR A 183 21.10 6.87 -9.66
CA THR A 183 20.77 7.18 -11.06
C THR A 183 19.26 7.21 -11.28
N ILE A 184 18.53 6.39 -10.52
CA ILE A 184 17.07 6.22 -10.47
C ILE A 184 16.58 6.51 -9.05
N ARG A 185 15.71 7.53 -8.89
CA ARG A 185 15.19 7.98 -7.58
C ARG A 185 14.09 7.05 -7.05
N LEU A 186 14.45 5.86 -6.57
CA LEU A 186 13.49 4.86 -6.11
C LEU A 186 12.53 5.35 -5.02
N ARG A 187 12.98 6.19 -4.08
CA ARG A 187 12.08 6.76 -3.06
C ARG A 187 10.97 7.60 -3.67
N LEU A 188 11.26 8.37 -4.73
CA LEU A 188 10.25 9.12 -5.48
C LEU A 188 9.33 8.18 -6.28
N LEU A 189 9.89 7.16 -6.95
CA LEU A 189 9.09 6.24 -7.76
C LEU A 189 8.13 5.41 -6.90
N SER A 190 8.61 4.93 -5.76
CA SER A 190 7.80 4.23 -4.75
C SER A 190 6.68 5.13 -4.21
N ALA A 191 7.00 6.39 -3.84
CA ALA A 191 5.99 7.36 -3.40
C ALA A 191 4.89 7.58 -4.45
N LEU A 192 5.26 7.74 -5.72
CA LEU A 192 4.31 7.91 -6.83
C LEU A 192 3.45 6.67 -7.05
N LEU A 193 4.04 5.48 -7.02
CA LEU A 193 3.31 4.22 -7.19
C LEU A 193 2.32 3.99 -6.06
N ARG A 194 2.74 4.16 -4.81
CA ARG A 194 1.90 3.97 -3.63
C ARG A 194 0.71 4.93 -3.60
N LEU A 195 0.96 6.21 -3.93
CA LEU A 195 -0.12 7.19 -4.06
C LEU A 195 -1.06 6.85 -5.21
N ALA A 196 -0.55 6.41 -6.36
CA ALA A 196 -1.40 6.02 -7.47
C ALA A 196 -2.25 4.77 -7.16
N ASP A 197 -1.67 3.80 -6.46
CA ASP A 197 -2.37 2.57 -6.08
C ASP A 197 -3.51 2.83 -5.08
N ILE A 198 -3.22 3.54 -3.99
CA ILE A 198 -4.27 3.87 -2.99
C ILE A 198 -5.36 4.80 -3.55
N LEU A 199 -5.03 5.62 -4.55
CA LEU A 199 -6.01 6.45 -5.26
C LEU A 199 -6.84 5.65 -6.29
N ASP A 200 -6.40 4.47 -6.74
CA ASP A 200 -7.22 3.59 -7.57
C ASP A 200 -8.21 2.74 -6.73
N GLU A 201 -8.41 3.04 -5.45
CA GLU A 201 -9.49 2.48 -4.62
C GLU A 201 -10.88 3.05 -5.00
N VAL A 202 -11.29 2.85 -6.26
CA VAL A 202 -12.53 3.38 -6.86
C VAL A 202 -13.54 2.28 -7.25
N HIS A 203 -14.79 2.67 -7.46
CA HIS A 203 -15.94 1.78 -7.67
C HIS A 203 -15.81 0.80 -8.84
N TYR A 204 -15.01 1.12 -9.85
CA TYR A 204 -14.76 0.19 -10.96
C TYR A 204 -14.07 -1.12 -10.53
N ARG A 205 -13.51 -1.15 -9.31
CA ARG A 205 -12.94 -2.37 -8.68
C ARG A 205 -13.97 -3.23 -7.95
N ALA A 206 -15.15 -2.67 -7.69
CA ALA A 206 -16.27 -3.32 -7.01
C ALA A 206 -17.22 -3.92 -8.06
N PHE A 207 -16.99 -5.17 -8.46
CA PHE A 207 -17.87 -5.85 -9.42
C PHE A 207 -19.15 -6.33 -8.73
N ASP A 208 -20.31 -5.85 -9.18
CA ASP A 208 -21.62 -6.26 -8.67
C ASP A 208 -21.85 -7.76 -8.80
N GLU A 209 -21.38 -8.38 -9.88
CA GLU A 209 -21.54 -9.82 -10.10
C GLU A 209 -20.84 -10.64 -9.01
N GLN A 210 -19.71 -10.18 -8.48
CA GLN A 210 -19.00 -10.88 -7.41
C GLN A 210 -19.82 -10.86 -6.11
N LEU A 211 -20.36 -9.71 -5.73
CA LEU A 211 -21.21 -9.59 -4.54
C LEU A 211 -22.51 -10.41 -4.66
N ARG A 212 -23.04 -10.56 -5.89
CA ARG A 212 -24.27 -11.32 -6.15
C ARG A 212 -24.08 -12.83 -6.26
N THR A 213 -22.90 -13.29 -6.67
CA THR A 213 -22.65 -14.71 -6.96
C THR A 213 -21.75 -15.42 -5.95
N LEU A 214 -21.04 -14.67 -5.12
CA LEU A 214 -20.18 -15.19 -4.07
C LEU A 214 -20.80 -14.85 -2.70
N ASP A 215 -20.42 -15.59 -1.65
CA ASP A 215 -20.74 -15.28 -0.25
C ASP A 215 -19.50 -14.75 0.48
N PRO A 216 -19.06 -13.51 0.18
CA PRO A 216 -17.87 -12.95 0.80
C PRO A 216 -18.10 -12.63 2.28
N SER A 217 -17.04 -12.74 3.07
CA SER A 217 -17.05 -12.35 4.49
C SER A 217 -17.56 -10.93 4.69
N LEU A 218 -18.09 -10.61 5.88
CA LEU A 218 -18.58 -9.27 6.17
C LEU A 218 -17.50 -8.18 5.99
N GLU A 219 -16.24 -8.48 6.30
CA GLU A 219 -15.10 -7.60 6.05
C GLU A 219 -14.85 -7.36 4.57
N SER A 220 -14.93 -8.42 3.74
CA SER A 220 -14.78 -8.30 2.29
C SER A 220 -15.92 -7.46 1.70
N ARG A 221 -17.16 -7.63 2.19
CA ARG A 221 -18.31 -6.79 1.82
C ARG A 221 -18.11 -5.33 2.25
N MET A 222 -17.59 -5.09 3.45
CA MET A 222 -17.26 -3.74 3.90
C MET A 222 -16.25 -3.07 2.96
N HIS A 223 -15.19 -3.77 2.57
CA HIS A 223 -14.21 -3.24 1.62
C HIS A 223 -14.85 -2.95 0.24
N TRP A 224 -15.67 -3.87 -0.28
CA TRP A 224 -16.40 -3.69 -1.53
C TRP A 224 -17.30 -2.43 -1.50
N TRP A 225 -18.10 -2.24 -0.45
CA TRP A 225 -19.00 -1.09 -0.34
C TRP A 225 -18.25 0.22 -0.20
N ARG A 226 -17.08 0.22 0.45
CA ARG A 226 -16.21 1.39 0.52
C ARG A 226 -15.75 1.83 -0.87
N LEU A 227 -15.35 0.88 -1.71
CA LEU A 227 -14.96 1.13 -3.11
C LEU A 227 -16.16 1.57 -3.95
N TYR A 228 -17.31 0.90 -3.82
CA TYR A 228 -18.53 1.19 -4.59
C TYR A 228 -18.95 2.67 -4.48
N TYR A 229 -18.79 3.27 -3.29
CA TYR A 229 -19.13 4.67 -3.08
C TYR A 229 -18.01 5.66 -3.45
N THR A 230 -16.78 5.20 -3.70
CA THR A 230 -15.69 6.04 -4.24
C THR A 230 -15.82 6.11 -5.76
N ARG A 231 -16.43 7.19 -6.27
CA ARG A 231 -16.82 7.32 -7.68
C ARG A 231 -15.64 7.59 -8.60
N ASP A 232 -14.79 8.54 -8.27
CA ASP A 232 -13.69 8.92 -9.14
C ASP A 232 -12.56 9.60 -8.37
N VAL A 233 -11.41 9.73 -9.02
CA VAL A 233 -10.30 10.56 -8.55
C VAL A 233 -9.93 11.54 -9.65
N ASP A 234 -10.04 12.82 -9.34
CA ASP A 234 -9.63 13.90 -10.24
C ASP A 234 -8.27 14.46 -9.83
N VAL A 235 -7.36 14.61 -10.79
CA VAL A 235 -6.00 15.12 -10.58
C VAL A 235 -5.83 16.45 -11.32
N GLU A 236 -6.02 17.55 -10.59
CA GLU A 236 -5.85 18.92 -11.08
C GLU A 236 -4.39 19.36 -11.02
N ARG A 237 -3.65 19.01 -12.09
CA ARG A 237 -2.19 19.21 -12.21
C ARG A 237 -1.74 20.66 -12.06
N ASP A 238 -2.54 21.63 -12.53
CA ASP A 238 -2.18 23.06 -12.45
C ASP A 238 -2.34 23.64 -11.04
N ARG A 239 -3.11 22.96 -10.18
CA ARG A 239 -3.36 23.35 -8.79
C ARG A 239 -2.68 22.43 -7.78
N ASN A 240 -1.94 21.43 -8.26
CA ASN A 240 -1.42 20.33 -7.46
C ASN A 240 -2.48 19.76 -6.49
N ARG A 241 -3.71 19.56 -6.97
CA ARG A 241 -4.82 19.07 -6.15
C ARG A 241 -5.32 17.73 -6.67
N VAL A 242 -5.59 16.82 -5.74
CA VAL A 242 -6.29 15.56 -6.00
C VAL A 242 -7.61 15.61 -5.25
N THR A 243 -8.71 15.35 -5.94
CA THR A 243 -10.05 15.30 -5.36
C THR A 243 -10.59 13.87 -5.47
N VAL A 244 -10.88 13.24 -4.33
CA VAL A 244 -11.59 11.96 -4.27
C VAL A 244 -13.09 12.24 -4.27
N TRP A 245 -13.80 11.75 -5.28
CA TRP A 245 -15.23 11.95 -5.43
C TRP A 245 -15.99 10.76 -4.85
N PHE A 246 -16.92 11.05 -3.96
CA PHE A 246 -17.83 10.07 -3.38
C PHE A 246 -19.24 10.26 -3.93
N GLY A 247 -19.99 9.17 -4.03
CA GLY A 247 -21.40 9.19 -4.42
C GLY A 247 -22.18 8.31 -3.49
N PHE A 248 -23.35 8.79 -3.06
CA PHE A 248 -24.23 8.07 -2.13
C PHE A 248 -25.68 8.09 -2.62
N PRO A 249 -26.53 7.14 -2.18
CA PRO A 249 -27.98 7.24 -2.34
C PRO A 249 -28.49 8.54 -1.70
N GLU A 250 -29.45 9.20 -2.34
CA GLU A 250 -29.89 10.53 -1.90
C GLU A 250 -30.43 10.53 -0.46
N ALA A 251 -31.22 9.52 -0.11
CA ALA A 251 -31.84 9.40 1.21
C ALA A 251 -30.84 9.15 2.36
N GLU A 252 -29.69 8.54 2.06
CA GLU A 252 -28.68 8.12 3.04
C GLU A 252 -27.40 8.98 2.96
N ARG A 253 -27.40 10.04 2.15
CA ARG A 253 -26.17 10.77 1.77
C ARG A 253 -25.39 11.27 2.98
N ASP A 254 -26.06 11.95 3.90
CA ASP A 254 -25.40 12.56 5.05
C ASP A 254 -24.84 11.49 6.00
N GLU A 255 -25.60 10.41 6.20
CA GLU A 255 -25.16 9.30 7.03
C GLU A 255 -23.97 8.55 6.41
N TYR A 256 -24.02 8.25 5.10
CA TYR A 256 -22.91 7.56 4.43
C TYR A 256 -21.66 8.44 4.31
N THR A 257 -21.82 9.77 4.24
CA THR A 257 -20.72 10.72 4.33
C THR A 257 -19.98 10.56 5.67
N GLU A 258 -20.71 10.45 6.78
CA GLU A 258 -20.16 10.26 8.13
C GLU A 258 -19.58 8.87 8.39
N ILE A 259 -19.85 7.91 7.50
CA ILE A 259 -19.37 6.53 7.61
C ILE A 259 -18.17 6.29 6.68
N VAL A 260 -18.36 6.48 5.38
CA VAL A 260 -17.40 6.03 4.35
C VAL A 260 -16.17 6.94 4.31
N ILE A 261 -16.36 8.25 4.40
CA ILE A 261 -15.24 9.21 4.29
C ILE A 261 -14.23 9.04 5.45
N PRO A 262 -14.65 8.92 6.72
CA PRO A 262 -13.73 8.62 7.82
C PRO A 262 -13.03 7.25 7.73
N LEU A 263 -13.55 6.33 6.91
CA LEU A 263 -12.89 5.04 6.66
C LEU A 263 -11.87 5.10 5.52
N GLN A 264 -12.18 5.85 4.45
CA GLN A 264 -11.36 5.94 3.23
C GLN A 264 -10.25 7.00 3.33
N MET A 265 -10.62 8.24 3.66
CA MET A 265 -9.70 9.38 3.51
C MET A 265 -8.47 9.33 4.41
N PRO A 266 -8.53 8.88 5.68
CA PRO A 266 -7.35 8.86 6.54
C PRO A 266 -6.21 8.01 5.98
N ALA A 267 -6.49 6.91 5.28
CA ALA A 267 -5.45 6.08 4.67
C ALA A 267 -4.74 6.81 3.53
N ILE A 268 -5.50 7.49 2.67
CA ILE A 268 -4.97 8.30 1.56
C ILE A 268 -4.13 9.48 2.09
N GLU A 269 -4.65 10.19 3.09
CA GLU A 269 -3.97 11.33 3.73
C GLU A 269 -2.68 10.89 4.42
N GLN A 270 -2.70 9.74 5.11
CA GLN A 270 -1.53 9.17 5.75
C GLN A 270 -0.46 8.81 4.72
N GLU A 271 -0.83 8.16 3.61
CA GLU A 271 0.10 7.78 2.55
C GLU A 271 0.78 9.03 1.95
N LEU A 272 0.02 10.09 1.66
CA LEU A 272 0.58 11.38 1.24
C LEU A 272 1.51 11.98 2.29
N SER A 273 1.12 11.93 3.57
CA SER A 273 1.92 12.48 4.65
C SER A 273 3.27 11.76 4.77
N CYS A 274 3.29 10.43 4.60
CA CYS A 274 4.52 9.63 4.65
C CYS A 274 5.52 10.02 3.55
N HIS A 275 5.04 10.43 2.38
CA HIS A 275 5.90 10.80 1.24
C HIS A 275 6.06 12.31 1.03
N ARG A 276 5.49 13.15 1.90
CA ARG A 276 5.49 14.61 1.74
C ARG A 276 6.89 15.17 1.52
N GLU A 277 7.87 14.71 2.29
CA GLU A 277 9.26 15.17 2.20
C GLU A 277 9.87 14.85 0.83
N VAL A 278 9.86 13.57 0.40
CA VAL A 278 10.45 13.17 -0.89
C VAL A 278 9.73 13.81 -2.08
N LEU A 279 8.41 14.01 -1.98
CA LEU A 279 7.65 14.73 -3.01
C LEU A 279 8.11 16.20 -3.07
N ALA A 280 8.20 16.88 -1.92
CA ALA A 280 8.61 18.29 -1.85
C ALA A 280 10.04 18.51 -2.35
N GLU A 281 10.98 17.64 -1.99
CA GLU A 281 12.36 17.65 -2.51
C GLU A 281 12.43 17.56 -4.05
N ASN A 282 11.43 16.91 -4.65
CA ASN A 282 11.29 16.76 -6.09
C ASN A 282 10.33 17.79 -6.72
N GLY A 283 9.92 18.81 -5.97
CA GLY A 283 9.08 19.90 -6.46
C GLY A 283 7.60 19.53 -6.62
N LEU A 284 7.14 18.47 -5.96
CA LEU A 284 5.73 18.07 -5.89
C LEU A 284 5.13 18.46 -4.53
N SER A 285 3.99 19.14 -4.56
CA SER A 285 3.23 19.53 -3.36
C SER A 285 1.76 19.26 -3.58
N TRP A 286 1.39 17.98 -3.55
CA TRP A 286 0.01 17.55 -3.73
C TRP A 286 -0.83 17.88 -2.49
N HIS A 287 -2.02 18.40 -2.73
CA HIS A 287 -3.09 18.56 -1.74
C HIS A 287 -4.20 17.57 -2.07
N ILE A 288 -4.56 16.72 -1.12
CA ILE A 288 -5.65 15.77 -1.27
C ILE A 288 -6.87 16.31 -0.53
N GLY A 289 -8.03 16.24 -1.18
CA GLY A 289 -9.32 16.52 -0.58
C GLY A 289 -10.39 15.61 -1.15
N TRP A 290 -11.63 15.83 -0.75
CA TRP A 290 -12.77 15.04 -1.20
C TRP A 290 -13.99 15.89 -1.48
N GLN A 291 -14.89 15.35 -2.30
CA GLN A 291 -16.20 15.93 -2.58
C GLN A 291 -17.26 14.84 -2.66
N VAL A 292 -18.51 15.18 -2.34
CA VAL A 292 -19.66 14.29 -2.49
C VAL A 292 -20.49 14.77 -3.67
N GLU A 293 -20.68 13.92 -4.67
CA GLU A 293 -21.54 14.17 -5.81
C GLU A 293 -22.98 14.39 -5.36
N ARG A 294 -23.64 15.38 -5.97
CA ARG A 294 -25.06 15.68 -5.75
C ARG A 294 -25.82 15.61 -7.07
N PRO A 295 -25.92 14.42 -7.67
CA PRO A 295 -26.71 14.27 -8.89
C PRO A 295 -28.18 14.53 -8.57
N ALA A 296 -28.93 15.03 -9.56
CA ALA A 296 -30.37 15.28 -9.41
C ALA A 296 -31.17 14.00 -9.14
N PHE A 297 -30.62 12.84 -9.53
CA PHE A 297 -31.14 11.51 -9.23
C PHE A 297 -29.95 10.60 -8.94
N SER A 298 -30.05 9.78 -7.90
CA SER A 298 -29.05 8.76 -7.58
C SER A 298 -29.60 7.38 -7.90
N THR A 299 -28.84 6.59 -8.67
CA THR A 299 -29.14 5.17 -8.95
C THR A 299 -28.26 4.25 -8.10
N LEU A 300 -27.60 4.80 -7.08
CA LEU A 300 -26.70 4.03 -6.23
C LEU A 300 -27.52 3.20 -5.24
N ASP A 301 -27.09 1.95 -5.06
CA ASP A 301 -27.69 1.04 -4.10
C ASP A 301 -27.32 1.45 -2.67
N THR A 302 -28.21 1.13 -1.72
CA THR A 302 -27.95 1.27 -0.28
C THR A 302 -27.18 0.08 0.23
N MET A 303 -26.20 0.30 1.12
CA MET A 303 -25.45 -0.81 1.71
C MET A 303 -26.33 -1.62 2.67
N PRO A 304 -26.14 -2.94 2.78
CA PRO A 304 -26.89 -3.77 3.72
C PRO A 304 -26.70 -3.32 5.17
N PRO A 305 -27.73 -3.45 6.03
CA PRO A 305 -27.67 -3.02 7.43
C PRO A 305 -26.51 -3.64 8.21
N GLU A 306 -26.17 -4.90 7.96
CA GLU A 306 -25.06 -5.58 8.64
C GLU A 306 -23.69 -5.00 8.23
N VAL A 307 -23.53 -4.58 6.98
CA VAL A 307 -22.30 -3.92 6.51
C VAL A 307 -22.20 -2.52 7.10
N LYS A 308 -23.33 -1.79 7.10
CA LYS A 308 -23.45 -0.47 7.74
C LYS A 308 -23.09 -0.54 9.22
N GLY A 309 -23.60 -1.53 9.94
CA GLY A 309 -23.30 -1.79 11.34
C GLY A 309 -21.79 -2.00 11.58
N LEU A 310 -21.15 -2.87 10.79
CA LEU A 310 -19.70 -3.10 10.89
C LEU A 310 -18.90 -1.82 10.60
N MET A 311 -19.27 -1.06 9.57
CA MET A 311 -18.60 0.20 9.25
C MET A 311 -18.73 1.24 10.38
N LEU A 312 -19.92 1.36 10.99
CA LEU A 312 -20.16 2.24 12.13
C LEU A 312 -19.32 1.84 13.35
N GLU A 313 -19.24 0.55 13.64
CA GLU A 313 -18.38 0.02 14.70
C GLU A 313 -16.91 0.37 14.45
N GLU A 314 -16.45 0.22 13.21
CA GLU A 314 -15.10 0.56 12.81
C GLU A 314 -14.81 2.07 12.90
N VAL A 315 -15.74 2.93 12.45
CA VAL A 315 -15.64 4.39 12.62
C VAL A 315 -15.57 4.76 14.11
N ALA A 316 -16.45 4.18 14.93
CA ALA A 316 -16.46 4.41 16.36
C ALA A 316 -15.16 3.94 17.02
N ARG A 317 -14.63 2.77 16.61
CA ARG A 317 -13.34 2.25 17.06
C ARG A 317 -12.20 3.21 16.72
N ARG A 318 -12.11 3.68 15.46
CA ARG A 318 -11.09 4.65 15.03
C ARG A 318 -11.18 5.98 15.78
N ARG A 319 -12.39 6.51 15.96
CA ARG A 319 -12.63 7.75 16.74
C ARG A 319 -12.19 7.60 18.20
N ARG A 320 -12.53 6.47 18.85
CA ARG A 320 -12.06 6.17 20.22
C ARG A 320 -10.54 6.12 20.29
N LEU A 321 -9.90 5.41 19.38
CA LEU A 321 -8.43 5.29 19.33
C LEU A 321 -7.74 6.63 19.07
N ALA A 322 -8.30 7.46 18.19
CA ALA A 322 -7.76 8.79 17.91
C ALA A 322 -7.92 9.74 19.12
N ALA A 323 -9.08 9.74 19.77
CA ALA A 323 -9.31 10.53 20.99
C ALA A 323 -8.41 10.08 22.14
N GLU A 324 -8.26 8.76 22.30
CA GLU A 324 -7.35 8.17 23.26
C GLU A 324 -5.91 8.59 22.97
N LYS A 325 -5.43 8.43 21.72
CA LYS A 325 -4.11 8.92 21.28
C LYS A 325 -3.90 10.41 21.54
N SER A 326 -4.90 11.26 21.30
CA SER A 326 -4.79 12.70 21.53
C SER A 326 -4.63 13.04 23.02
N ARG A 327 -5.46 12.45 23.88
CA ARG A 327 -5.38 12.62 25.35
C ARG A 327 -4.03 12.17 25.90
N ILE A 328 -3.56 11.07 25.31
CA ILE A 328 -2.26 10.46 25.57
C ILE A 328 -1.16 11.44 25.20
N ASP A 329 -1.07 11.86 23.94
CA ASP A 329 -0.03 12.78 23.46
C ASP A 329 0.05 14.07 24.29
N GLU A 330 -1.10 14.62 24.69
CA GLU A 330 -1.19 15.75 25.62
C GLU A 330 -0.55 15.41 26.98
N THR A 331 -0.91 14.27 27.57
CA THR A 331 -0.33 13.81 28.85
C THR A 331 1.17 13.58 28.75
N ALA A 332 1.67 12.89 27.71
CA ALA A 332 3.09 12.67 27.48
C ALA A 332 3.90 13.95 27.40
N SER A 333 3.36 14.96 26.71
CA SER A 333 4.05 16.22 26.47
C SER A 333 4.34 16.98 27.77
N THR A 334 3.60 16.68 28.84
CA THR A 334 3.75 17.32 30.15
C THR A 334 4.68 16.58 31.11
N LEU A 335 4.99 15.31 30.84
CA LEU A 335 5.86 14.50 31.71
C LEU A 335 7.34 14.79 31.39
N PRO A 336 8.20 15.06 32.38
CA PRO A 336 9.65 15.07 32.21
C PRO A 336 10.19 13.72 31.71
N ASP A 337 11.25 13.77 30.89
CA ASP A 337 11.86 12.57 30.29
C ASP A 337 12.54 11.63 31.30
N ASP A 338 12.83 12.10 32.51
CA ASP A 338 13.48 11.33 33.57
C ASP A 338 12.49 10.55 34.46
N ILE A 339 11.17 10.68 34.23
CA ILE A 339 10.16 9.98 35.05
C ILE A 339 9.88 8.57 34.48
N PRO A 340 10.07 7.50 35.26
CA PRO A 340 9.77 6.11 34.84
C PRO A 340 8.33 5.89 34.35
N VAL A 341 7.38 6.67 34.88
CA VAL A 341 5.97 6.67 34.44
C VAL A 341 5.83 7.03 32.95
N LYS A 342 6.71 7.89 32.41
CA LYS A 342 6.72 8.24 30.99
C LYS A 342 7.14 7.04 30.11
N ALA A 343 8.01 6.18 30.62
CA ALA A 343 8.43 4.95 29.95
C ALA A 343 7.30 3.91 29.85
N GLU A 344 6.62 3.64 30.97
CA GLU A 344 5.45 2.74 31.01
C GLU A 344 4.29 3.29 30.17
N TYR A 345 4.12 4.61 30.15
CA TYR A 345 3.17 5.28 29.28
C TYR A 345 3.46 5.02 27.78
N TYR A 346 4.72 5.18 27.35
CA TYR A 346 5.09 4.94 25.95
C TYR A 346 5.00 3.45 25.58
N ARG A 347 5.23 2.55 26.55
CA ARG A 347 5.07 1.11 26.39
C ARG A 347 3.61 0.76 26.12
N TRP A 348 2.70 1.31 26.92
CA TRP A 348 1.27 1.12 26.71
C TRP A 348 0.81 1.73 25.37
N LEU A 349 1.31 2.91 25.00
CA LEU A 349 1.04 3.53 23.71
C LEU A 349 1.51 2.67 22.53
N ALA A 350 2.66 2.02 22.67
CA ALA A 350 3.16 1.06 21.69
C ALA A 350 2.13 -0.06 21.46
N SER A 351 1.71 -0.72 22.54
CA SER A 351 0.72 -1.80 22.51
C SER A 351 -0.63 -1.36 21.91
N LEU A 352 -1.13 -0.19 22.30
CA LEU A 352 -2.38 0.36 21.79
C LEU A 352 -2.30 0.62 20.29
N ALA A 353 -1.22 1.25 19.84
CA ALA A 353 -1.03 1.59 18.43
C ALA A 353 -0.85 0.34 17.55
N PHE A 354 -0.20 -0.72 18.04
CA PHE A 354 -0.18 -2.01 17.32
C PHE A 354 -1.59 -2.62 17.20
N ARG A 355 -2.38 -2.64 18.28
CA ARG A 355 -3.77 -3.14 18.24
C ARG A 355 -4.69 -2.30 17.34
N ALA A 356 -4.38 -1.02 17.21
CA ALA A 356 -5.11 -0.09 16.37
C ALA A 356 -4.78 -0.20 14.88
N GLY A 357 -3.69 -0.87 14.51
CA GLY A 357 -3.13 -0.86 13.15
C GLY A 357 -2.27 0.39 12.86
N TYR A 358 -1.94 1.20 13.87
CA TYR A 358 -1.04 2.35 13.77
C TYR A 358 0.41 1.93 14.01
N ASP A 359 0.93 1.10 13.11
CA ASP A 359 2.23 0.44 13.26
C ASP A 359 3.37 1.41 13.62
N VAL A 360 3.43 2.60 13.02
CA VAL A 360 4.53 3.54 13.33
C VAL A 360 4.36 4.36 14.57
N ASP A 361 3.16 4.82 14.90
CA ASP A 361 2.99 5.50 16.18
C ASP A 361 3.29 4.51 17.31
N GLY A 362 2.98 3.23 17.10
CA GLY A 362 3.34 2.13 17.99
C GLY A 362 4.83 1.88 18.07
N ARG A 363 5.54 1.82 16.94
CA ARG A 363 7.01 1.72 16.92
C ARG A 363 7.70 2.93 17.52
N LYS A 364 7.21 4.14 17.27
CA LYS A 364 7.81 5.39 17.79
C LYS A 364 7.64 5.47 19.30
N ALA A 365 6.45 5.11 19.79
CA ALA A 365 6.19 4.96 21.21
C ALA A 365 7.03 3.83 21.82
N GLY A 366 7.13 2.68 21.18
CA GLY A 366 7.98 1.58 21.60
C GLY A 366 9.46 1.99 21.74
N LYS A 367 10.02 2.63 20.71
CA LYS A 367 11.40 3.16 20.73
C LYS A 367 11.58 4.24 21.81
N ALA A 368 10.58 5.10 22.03
CA ALA A 368 10.62 6.08 23.12
C ALA A 368 10.62 5.40 24.50
N ALA A 369 9.74 4.43 24.74
CA ALA A 369 9.73 3.63 25.96
C ALA A 369 11.07 2.93 26.20
N MET A 370 11.62 2.32 25.15
CA MET A 370 12.92 1.63 25.19
C MET A 370 14.09 2.53 25.61
N ARG A 371 14.07 3.82 25.23
CA ARG A 371 15.09 4.80 25.66
C ARG A 371 14.96 5.17 27.14
N LEU A 372 13.74 5.15 27.66
CA LEU A 372 13.44 5.55 29.03
C LEU A 372 13.52 4.39 30.03
N LEU A 373 13.35 3.14 29.57
CA LEU A 373 13.47 1.94 30.39
C LEU A 373 14.93 1.58 30.65
N GLN A 374 15.29 1.49 31.94
CA GLN A 374 16.56 0.92 32.38
C GLN A 374 16.69 -0.55 31.95
N PRO A 375 17.91 -1.06 31.70
CA PRO A 375 18.12 -2.47 31.43
C PRO A 375 17.49 -3.36 32.51
N GLY A 376 16.63 -4.29 32.11
CA GLY A 376 15.91 -5.16 33.05
C GLY A 376 14.68 -5.85 32.45
N PRO A 377 13.90 -6.56 33.28
CA PRO A 377 12.78 -7.38 32.82
C PRO A 377 11.70 -6.60 32.05
N ALA A 378 11.40 -5.37 32.46
CA ALA A 378 10.41 -4.52 31.78
C ALA A 378 10.85 -4.15 30.35
N ARG A 379 12.14 -3.84 30.18
CA ARG A 379 12.74 -3.57 28.86
C ARG A 379 12.74 -4.83 27.99
N GLY A 380 13.16 -5.98 28.52
CA GLY A 380 13.15 -7.24 27.79
C GLY A 380 11.75 -7.70 27.37
N SER A 381 10.74 -7.46 28.22
CA SER A 381 9.34 -7.75 27.89
C SER A 381 8.82 -6.85 26.77
N LEU A 382 9.18 -5.57 26.77
CA LEU A 382 8.81 -4.67 25.67
C LEU A 382 9.54 -5.02 24.37
N GLU A 383 10.81 -5.41 24.44
CA GLU A 383 11.56 -5.91 23.26
C GLU A 383 10.85 -7.12 22.64
N ALA A 384 10.36 -8.06 23.46
CA ALA A 384 9.60 -9.21 23.00
C ALA A 384 8.25 -8.82 22.38
N GLU A 385 7.49 -7.92 23.01
CA GLU A 385 6.21 -7.42 22.49
C GLU A 385 6.39 -6.67 21.16
N LEU A 386 7.45 -5.86 21.03
CA LEU A 386 7.78 -5.18 19.79
C LEU A 386 8.19 -6.17 18.70
N ALA A 387 8.96 -7.21 19.04
CA ALA A 387 9.36 -8.26 18.10
C ALA A 387 8.17 -9.11 17.62
N GLU A 388 7.20 -9.39 18.49
CA GLU A 388 5.96 -10.08 18.12
C GLU A 388 5.09 -9.20 17.21
N ALA A 389 4.90 -7.93 17.57
CA ALA A 389 4.16 -6.98 16.74
C ALA A 389 4.83 -6.77 15.36
N GLN A 390 6.16 -6.83 15.30
CA GLN A 390 6.96 -6.81 14.07
C GLN A 390 6.71 -8.05 13.20
N LEU A 391 6.66 -9.24 13.80
CA LEU A 391 6.33 -10.49 13.13
C LEU A 391 4.93 -10.43 12.51
N LEU A 392 3.95 -9.92 13.27
CA LEU A 392 2.58 -9.73 12.79
C LEU A 392 2.45 -8.66 11.71
N ALA A 393 3.30 -7.62 11.76
CA ALA A 393 3.39 -6.57 10.74
C ALA A 393 4.27 -6.94 9.53
N GLY A 394 4.94 -8.11 9.56
CA GLY A 394 5.82 -8.58 8.49
C GLY A 394 7.13 -7.81 8.32
N THR A 395 7.61 -7.07 9.32
CA THR A 395 8.87 -6.29 9.28
C THR A 395 9.95 -6.91 10.16
N ASP A 396 11.18 -7.10 9.66
CA ASP A 396 12.32 -7.68 10.42
C ASP A 396 13.25 -6.57 10.95
N LEU A 397 13.54 -6.55 12.26
CA LEU A 397 14.49 -5.61 12.90
C LEU A 397 15.79 -6.27 13.38
N ARG A 398 16.03 -7.56 13.10
CA ARG A 398 17.24 -8.24 13.59
C ARG A 398 18.56 -7.71 13.01
N GLN A 399 18.52 -6.73 12.10
CA GLN A 399 19.71 -6.07 11.54
C GLN A 399 20.05 -4.70 12.19
N GLU A 400 19.23 -4.13 13.10
CA GLU A 400 19.52 -2.83 13.76
C GLU A 400 20.51 -2.94 14.96
N GLY A 401 21.37 -3.96 14.99
CA GLY A 401 22.14 -4.34 16.18
C GLY A 401 23.64 -4.07 16.15
N GLU A 402 24.17 -3.18 15.31
CA GLU A 402 25.62 -2.87 15.28
C GLU A 402 25.86 -1.46 14.70
N GLU A 403 25.56 -0.41 15.46
CA GLU A 403 26.22 0.90 15.31
C GLU A 403 26.09 1.67 16.64
N SER A 404 27.16 1.60 17.45
CA SER A 404 27.43 2.45 18.61
C SER A 404 28.54 3.42 18.25
#